data_AF-A0A509LEY4-F1
#
_entry.id   AF-A0A509LEY4-F1
#
_cell.length_a   1.000
_cell.length_b   1.000
_cell.length_c   1.000
_cell.angle_alpha   90.00
_cell.angle_beta   90.00
_cell.angle_gamma   90.00
#
_symmetry.space_group_name_H-M   'P 1'
#
loop_
_entity.id
_entity.type
_entity.pdbx_description
1 polymer ?
#
loop_
_entity_poly.entity_id
_entity_poly.type
_entity_poly.pdbx_seq_one_letter_code
_entity_poly.pdbx_strand_id
1 'polypeptide(L)'
;SFYSGMAESSSVPLLMTEKAIYLQAISTGAVFFGACSYIGNAPNFMVRSIATEAGTEMPSFFGYILKYSLVFLIPTFIIVSLIFF
;
A
#
# COMPACT_ATOMS: atom_id res chain seq x y z
N SER A 1 8.52 18.53 -4.44
CA SER A 1 9.76 17.79 -4.74
C SER A 1 10.79 18.11 -3.67
N PHE A 2 11.44 17.11 -3.07
CA PHE A 2 12.48 17.30 -2.05
C PHE A 2 13.73 18.02 -2.60
N TYR A 3 13.88 18.04 -3.93
CA TYR A 3 14.94 18.75 -4.65
C TYR A 3 14.27 19.54 -5.80
N SER A 4 13.90 20.80 -5.56
CA SER A 4 13.24 21.63 -6.58
C SER A 4 14.20 22.01 -7.70
N GLY A 5 13.77 21.87 -8.96
CA GLY A 5 14.57 22.23 -10.14
C GLY A 5 15.58 21.15 -10.58
N MET A 6 15.62 20.00 -9.92
CA MET A 6 16.46 18.86 -10.29
C MET A 6 15.63 17.79 -11.01
N ALA A 7 16.23 17.11 -12.00
CA ALA A 7 15.61 15.98 -12.69
C ALA A 7 15.36 14.78 -11.76
N GLU A 8 14.33 13.97 -12.05
CA GLU A 8 13.97 12.78 -11.24
C GLU A 8 15.09 11.76 -11.17
N SER A 9 15.79 11.52 -12.29
CA SER A 9 16.91 10.59 -12.37
C SER A 9 18.06 10.92 -11.41
N SER A 10 18.26 12.21 -11.10
CA SER A 10 19.27 12.67 -10.15
C SER A 10 18.73 12.78 -8.73
N SER A 11 17.46 13.16 -8.56
CA SER A 11 16.87 13.44 -7.24
C SER A 11 16.45 12.18 -6.46
N VAL A 12 16.08 11.08 -7.13
CA VAL A 12 15.72 9.83 -6.46
C VAL A 12 16.92 9.19 -5.73
N PRO A 13 18.11 9.03 -6.33
CA PRO A 13 19.28 8.52 -5.61
C PRO A 13 19.65 9.37 -4.39
N LEU A 14 19.59 10.71 -4.52
CA LEU A 14 19.83 11.66 -3.43
C LEU A 14 18.81 11.51 -2.29
N LEU A 15 17.54 11.23 -2.60
CA LEU A 15 16.52 10.94 -1.57
C LEU A 15 16.83 9.64 -0.83
N MET A 16 17.33 8.62 -1.53
CA MET A 16 17.65 7.32 -0.94
C MET A 16 18.84 7.38 0.03
N THR A 17 19.78 8.31 -0.17
CA THR A 17 20.99 8.44 0.65
C THR A 17 20.87 9.51 1.75
N GLU A 18 20.30 10.67 1.44
CA GLU A 18 20.31 11.82 2.37
C GLU A 18 19.05 11.92 3.23
N LYS A 19 17.97 11.24 2.84
CA LYS A 19 16.63 11.41 3.43
C LYS A 19 16.02 10.07 3.86
N ALA A 20 16.81 9.27 4.58
CA ALA A 20 16.44 7.92 5.03
C ALA A 20 15.07 7.84 5.73
N ILE A 21 14.73 8.82 6.58
CA ILE A 21 13.43 8.84 7.30
C ILE A 21 12.23 8.95 6.34
N TYR A 22 12.36 9.72 5.26
CA TYR A 22 11.32 9.86 4.26
C TYR A 22 11.23 8.62 3.38
N LEU A 23 12.38 8.03 3.02
CA LEU A 23 12.42 6.77 2.30
C LEU A 23 11.71 5.67 3.11
N GLN A 24 12.03 5.55 4.40
CA GLN A 24 11.38 4.61 5.30
C GLN A 24 9.87 4.85 5.35
N ALA A 25 9.42 6.09 5.55
CA ALA A 25 7.99 6.41 5.59
C ALA A 25 7.27 6.03 4.28
N ILE A 26 7.88 6.31 3.12
CA ILE A 26 7.34 5.94 1.80
C ILE A 26 7.31 4.41 1.64
N SER A 27 8.40 3.72 1.96
CA SER A 27 8.50 2.26 1.85
C SER A 27 7.47 1.55 2.73
N THR A 28 7.37 1.95 3.99
CA THR A 28 6.41 1.39 4.93
C THR A 28 4.97 1.68 4.51
N GLY A 29 4.69 2.91 4.05
CA GLY A 29 3.38 3.27 3.50
C GLY A 29 3.00 2.45 2.27
N ALA A 30 3.92 2.30 1.31
CA ALA A 30 3.69 1.52 0.10
C ALA A 30 3.36 0.05 0.41
N VAL A 31 4.06 -0.56 1.37
CA VAL A 31 3.83 -1.95 1.79
C VAL A 31 2.48 -2.10 2.52
N PHE A 32 2.20 -1.27 3.52
CA PHE A 32 0.97 -1.40 4.32
C PHE A 32 -0.29 -1.03 3.52
N PHE A 33 -0.28 0.09 2.80
CA PHE A 33 -1.48 0.53 2.08
C PHE A 33 -1.74 -0.25 0.78
N GLY A 34 -0.75 -0.98 0.25
CA GLY A 34 -0.95 -1.87 -0.91
C GLY A 34 -1.99 -2.98 -0.68
N ALA A 35 -2.28 -3.31 0.59
CA ALA A 35 -3.29 -4.32 0.96
C ALA A 35 -4.71 -3.77 1.11
N CYS A 36 -4.91 -2.44 1.11
CA CYS A 36 -6.23 -1.81 1.32
C CYS A 36 -7.24 -2.06 0.19
N SER A 37 -6.79 -2.62 -0.93
CA SER A 37 -7.67 -3.04 -2.02
C SER A 37 -6.97 -4.08 -2.87
N TYR A 38 -7.76 -4.86 -3.60
CA TYR A 38 -7.25 -5.81 -4.59
C TYR A 38 -6.51 -5.14 -5.76
N ILE A 39 -6.67 -3.82 -5.95
CA ILE A 39 -5.92 -3.05 -6.96
C ILE A 39 -4.55 -2.60 -6.41
N GLY A 40 -4.36 -2.61 -5.08
CA GLY A 40 -3.20 -1.99 -4.45
C GLY A 40 -1.87 -2.68 -4.73
N ASN A 41 -1.88 -3.95 -5.14
CA ASN A 41 -0.68 -4.65 -5.63
C ASN A 41 -1.04 -5.78 -6.61
N ALA A 42 -0.04 -6.22 -7.38
CA ALA A 42 -0.23 -7.25 -8.40
C ALA A 42 -0.69 -8.62 -7.84
N PRO A 43 -0.14 -9.14 -6.72
CA PRO A 43 -0.63 -10.38 -6.12
C PRO A 43 -2.12 -10.36 -5.73
N ASN A 44 -2.60 -9.29 -5.09
CA ASN A 44 -4.00 -9.18 -4.70
C ASN A 44 -4.93 -9.09 -5.92
N PHE A 45 -4.47 -8.43 -6.99
CA PHE A 45 -5.21 -8.35 -8.24
C PHE A 45 -5.34 -9.73 -8.89
N MET A 46 -4.26 -10.53 -8.85
CA MET A 46 -4.27 -11.92 -9.32
C MET A 46 -5.25 -12.77 -8.51
N VAL A 47 -5.23 -12.69 -7.18
CA VAL A 47 -6.17 -13.43 -6.31
C VAL A 47 -7.62 -13.06 -6.62
N ARG A 48 -7.92 -11.78 -6.85
CA ARG A 48 -9.26 -11.35 -7.27
C ARG A 48 -9.69 -11.99 -8.58
N SER A 49 -8.80 -12.04 -9.58
CA SER A 49 -9.13 -12.63 -10.88
C SER A 49 -9.45 -14.11 -10.74
N ILE A 50 -8.64 -14.87 -9.98
CA ILE A 50 -8.88 -16.29 -9.70
C ILE A 50 -10.23 -16.49 -8.98
N ALA A 51 -10.53 -15.69 -7.96
CA ALA A 51 -11.80 -15.77 -7.24
C ALA A 51 -13.01 -15.48 -8.17
N THR A 52 -12.87 -14.49 -9.06
CA THR A 52 -13.90 -14.14 -10.05
C THR A 52 -14.11 -15.27 -11.06
N GLU A 53 -13.02 -15.86 -11.57
CA GLU A 53 -13.05 -17.03 -12.48
C GLU A 53 -13.67 -18.26 -11.80
N ALA A 54 -13.46 -18.45 -10.49
CA ALA A 54 -14.09 -19.50 -9.70
C ALA A 54 -15.58 -19.25 -9.36
N GLY A 55 -16.17 -18.15 -9.84
CA GLY A 55 -17.58 -17.80 -9.61
C GLY A 55 -17.87 -17.13 -8.28
N THR A 56 -16.85 -16.65 -7.55
CA THR A 56 -17.05 -15.89 -6.30
C THR A 56 -17.39 -14.44 -6.62
N GLU A 57 -18.49 -13.94 -6.06
CA GLU A 57 -18.87 -12.52 -6.20
C GLU A 57 -17.86 -11.62 -5.49
N MET A 58 -17.08 -10.88 -6.27
CA MET A 58 -16.09 -9.94 -5.74
C MET A 58 -16.74 -8.59 -5.43
N PRO A 59 -16.46 -7.97 -4.27
CA PRO A 59 -16.96 -6.64 -3.95
C PRO A 59 -16.40 -5.59 -4.92
N SER A 60 -17.14 -4.48 -5.10
CA SER A 60 -16.62 -3.30 -5.77
C SER A 60 -15.42 -2.72 -5.02
N PHE A 61 -14.62 -1.87 -5.68
CA PHE A 61 -13.44 -1.26 -5.08
C PHE A 61 -13.74 -0.60 -3.72
N PHE A 62 -14.73 0.30 -3.67
CA PHE A 62 -15.15 0.94 -2.41
C PHE A 62 -15.86 -0.03 -1.46
N GLY A 63 -16.57 -1.02 -2.00
CA GLY A 63 -17.16 -2.10 -1.20
C GLY A 63 -16.10 -2.90 -0.44
N TYR A 64 -14.95 -3.16 -1.05
CA TYR A 64 -13.82 -3.84 -0.42
C TYR A 64 -13.26 -3.01 0.74
N ILE A 65 -13.04 -1.71 0.49
CA ILE A 65 -12.48 -0.79 1.48
C ILE A 65 -13.39 -0.71 2.72
N LEU A 66 -14.68 -0.46 2.53
CA LEU A 66 -15.62 -0.23 3.64
C LEU A 66 -15.92 -1.51 4.42
N LYS A 67 -16.10 -2.65 3.73
CA LYS A 67 -16.50 -3.92 4.39
C LYS A 67 -15.32 -4.68 4.97
N TYR A 68 -14.15 -4.62 4.34
CA TYR A 68 -13.01 -5.47 4.72
C TYR A 68 -11.83 -4.66 5.24
N SER A 69 -11.37 -3.65 4.50
CA SER A 69 -10.16 -2.92 4.92
C SER A 69 -10.39 -2.13 6.20
N LEU A 70 -11.49 -1.38 6.29
CA LEU A 70 -11.79 -0.58 7.47
C LEU A 70 -12.10 -1.44 8.71
N VAL A 71 -12.76 -2.58 8.52
CA VAL A 71 -13.23 -3.45 9.61
C VAL A 71 -12.14 -4.40 10.11
N PHE A 72 -11.27 -4.91 9.23
CA PHE A 72 -10.26 -5.91 9.61
C PHE A 72 -8.83 -5.39 9.45
N LEU A 73 -8.50 -4.80 8.30
CA LEU A 73 -7.13 -4.39 7.99
C LEU A 73 -6.67 -3.21 8.88
N ILE A 74 -7.50 -2.17 9.02
CA ILE A 74 -7.16 -0.98 9.81
C ILE A 74 -6.97 -1.32 11.30
N PRO A 75 -7.86 -2.08 11.97
CA PRO A 75 -7.60 -2.52 13.35
C PRO A 75 -6.32 -3.34 13.48
N THR A 76 -6.06 -4.22 12.51
CA THR A 76 -4.81 -5.01 12.50
C THR A 76 -3.60 -4.10 12.39
N PHE A 77 -3.63 -3.08 11.52
CA PHE A 77 -2.54 -2.10 11.42
C PHE A 77 -2.37 -1.28 12.69
N ILE A 78 -3.44 -0.87 13.36
CA ILE A 78 -3.34 -0.18 14.66
C ILE A 78 -2.63 -1.08 15.68
N ILE A 79 -3.02 -2.35 15.79
CA ILE A 79 -2.41 -3.30 16.72
C ILE A 79 -0.94 -3.54 16.40
N VAL A 80 -0.61 -3.82 15.14
CA VAL A 80 0.78 -4.03 14.69
C VAL A 80 1.62 -2.76 14.93
N SER A 81 1.05 -1.59 14.68
CA SER A 81 1.74 -0.32 14.92
C SER A 81 2.05 -0.14 16.40
N LEU A 82 1.09 -0.35 17.30
CA LEU A 82 1.30 -0.21 18.75
C LEU A 82 2.29 -1.21 19.36
N ILE A 83 2.46 -2.39 18.75
CA ILE A 83 3.36 -3.44 19.26
C ILE A 83 4.78 -3.28 18.72
N PHE A 84 4.93 -2.88 17.46
CA PHE A 84 6.21 -2.95 16.75
C PHE A 84 6.83 -1.58 16.40
N PHE A 85 6.11 -0.47 16.56
CA PHE A 85 6.57 0.89 16.27
C PHE A 85 6.39 1.82 17.48
#